data_AF-A0A1I7VSH7-F1
#
_entry.id   AF-A0A1I7VSH7-F1
#
_cell.length_a   1.000
_cell.length_b   1.000
_cell.length_c   1.000
_cell.angle_alpha   90.00
_cell.angle_beta   90.00
_cell.angle_gamma   90.00
#
_symmetry.space_group_name_H-M   'P 1'
#
loop_
_entity.id
_entity.type
_entity.pdbx_description
1 polymer ?
#
loop_
_entity_poly.entity_id
_entity_poly.type
_entity_poly.pdbx_seq_one_letter_code
_entity_poly.pdbx_strand_id
1 'polypeptide(L)' 'MVLNSTEQVMQASRTDEIYAAVICFTLAVLGIITNGLAVAIIVSAKNLQNAFGYSCMSHAIGDLGVLVIFATWLPIQFIL' A
#
# COMPACT_ATOMS: atom_id res chain seq x y z
N MET A 1 13.15 -34.49 -11.92
CA MET A 1 12.23 -33.63 -12.69
C MET A 1 11.34 -32.75 -11.81
N VAL A 2 10.86 -33.24 -10.64
CA VAL A 2 10.06 -32.44 -9.68
C VAL A 2 10.87 -31.32 -8.99
N LEU A 3 12.17 -31.52 -8.73
CA LEU A 3 13.03 -30.51 -8.08
C LEU A 3 13.19 -29.22 -8.91
N ASN A 4 13.31 -29.35 -10.24
CA ASN A 4 13.41 -28.20 -11.14
C ASN A 4 12.16 -27.31 -11.07
N SER A 5 10.98 -27.90 -10.89
CA SER A 5 9.72 -27.15 -10.79
C SER A 5 9.60 -26.39 -9.46
N THR A 6 10.10 -26.92 -8.34
CA THR A 6 10.05 -26.24 -7.04
C THR A 6 11.06 -25.09 -6.96
N GLU A 7 12.23 -25.23 -7.57
CA GLU A 7 13.23 -24.15 -7.68
C GLU A 7 12.75 -23.03 -8.62
N GLN A 8 12.02 -23.36 -9.69
CA GLN A 8 11.39 -22.38 -10.59
C GLN A 8 10.24 -21.61 -9.91
N VAL A 9 9.51 -22.22 -8.96
CA VAL A 9 8.48 -21.53 -8.16
C VAL A 9 9.10 -20.51 -7.18
N MET A 10 10.37 -20.69 -6.82
CA MET A 10 11.08 -19.83 -5.86
C MET A 10 11.93 -18.74 -6.51
N GLN A 11 12.18 -18.81 -7.82
CA GLN A 11 12.94 -17.80 -8.56
C GLN A 11 11.98 -16.91 -9.35
N ALA A 12 11.47 -15.85 -8.71
CA ALA A 12 10.65 -14.85 -9.37
C ALA A 12 11.42 -14.30 -10.59
N SER A 13 10.75 -14.23 -11.74
CA SER A 13 11.35 -13.58 -12.90
C SER A 13 11.51 -12.09 -12.61
N ARG A 14 12.60 -11.47 -13.08
CA ARG A 14 12.81 -10.02 -12.99
C ARG A 14 11.62 -9.22 -13.53
N THR A 15 10.94 -9.77 -14.53
CA THR A 15 9.70 -9.20 -15.09
C THR A 15 8.57 -9.18 -14.05
N ASP A 16 8.41 -10.25 -13.27
CA ASP A 16 7.38 -10.36 -12.23
C ASP A 16 7.65 -9.39 -11.09
N GLU A 17 8.92 -9.19 -10.73
CA GLU A 17 9.34 -8.20 -9.73
C GLU A 17 9.00 -6.77 -10.17
N ILE A 18 9.27 -6.44 -11.44
CA ILE A 18 8.91 -5.13 -12.03
C ILE A 18 7.39 -4.94 -11.99
N TYR A 19 6.61 -5.94 -12.41
CA TYR A 19 5.15 -5.85 -12.37
C TYR A 19 4.62 -5.68 -10.95
N ALA A 20 5.12 -6.47 -9.99
CA ALA A 20 4.74 -6.36 -8.58
C ALA A 20 5.05 -4.97 -8.04
N ALA A 21 6.22 -4.42 -8.34
CA ALA A 21 6.61 -3.09 -7.89
C ALA A 21 5.72 -1.99 -8.46
N VAL A 22 5.41 -2.03 -9.77
CA VAL A 22 4.52 -1.05 -10.41
C VAL A 22 3.11 -1.12 -9.81
N ILE A 23 2.58 -2.32 -9.60
CA ILE A 23 1.26 -2.53 -8.99
C ILE A 23 1.25 -1.99 -7.56
N CYS A 24 2.23 -2.40 -6.74
CA CYS A 24 2.32 -1.96 -5.34
C CYS A 24 2.50 -0.44 -5.23
N PHE A 25 3.33 0.18 -6.07
CA PHE A 25 3.49 1.63 -6.09
C PHE A 25 2.19 2.34 -6.47
N THR A 26 1.50 1.85 -7.50
CA THR A 26 0.22 2.43 -7.95
C THR A 26 -0.83 2.34 -6.84
N LEU A 27 -0.94 1.17 -6.18
CA LEU A 27 -1.85 0.97 -5.04
C LEU A 27 -1.45 1.83 -3.84
N ALA A 28 -0.16 2.04 -3.61
CA ALA A 28 0.33 2.91 -2.55
C ALA A 28 -0.13 4.36 -2.75
N VAL A 29 0.05 4.90 -3.96
CA VAL A 29 -0.38 6.26 -4.30
C VAL A 29 -1.89 6.42 -4.17
N LEU A 30 -2.67 5.48 -4.73
CA LEU A 30 -4.13 5.52 -4.63
C LEU A 30 -4.60 5.40 -3.18
N GLY A 31 -4.00 4.50 -2.41
CA GLY A 31 -4.29 4.33 -1.00
C GLY A 31 -3.98 5.59 -0.17
N ILE A 32 -2.90 6.32 -0.48
CA ILE A 32 -2.58 7.57 0.21
C ILE A 32 -3.68 8.60 -0.03
N ILE A 33 -4.15 8.72 -1.27
CA ILE A 33 -5.21 9.66 -1.63
C ILE A 33 -6.53 9.30 -0.92
N THR A 34 -6.94 8.03 -0.98
CA THR A 34 -8.23 7.60 -0.42
C THR A 34 -8.25 7.63 1.10
N ASN A 35 -7.18 7.18 1.77
CA ASN A 35 -7.08 7.26 3.23
C ASN A 35 -6.92 8.70 3.72
N GLY A 36 -6.15 9.54 3.00
CA GLY A 36 -6.06 10.97 3.28
C GLY A 36 -7.42 11.65 3.17
N LEU A 37 -8.21 11.29 2.15
CA LEU A 37 -9.58 11.79 1.99
C LEU A 37 -10.51 11.31 3.11
N ALA A 38 -10.41 10.03 3.53
CA ALA A 38 -11.19 9.51 4.64
C ALA A 38 -10.92 10.29 5.93
N VAL A 39 -9.64 10.52 6.26
CA VAL A 39 -9.23 11.36 7.39
C VAL A 39 -9.80 12.78 7.26
N ALA A 40 -9.66 13.42 6.10
CA ALA A 40 -10.16 14.77 5.87
C ALA A 40 -11.68 14.88 6.03
N ILE A 41 -12.43 13.90 5.52
CA ILE A 41 -13.89 13.86 5.64
C ILE A 41 -14.32 13.72 7.10
N ILE A 42 -13.70 12.81 7.85
CA ILE A 42 -14.03 12.56 9.26
C ILE A 42 -13.73 13.81 10.12
N VAL A 43 -12.59 14.47 9.88
CA VAL A 43 -12.23 15.71 10.57
C VAL A 43 -13.18 16.87 10.22
N SER A 44 -13.65 16.94 8.97
CA SER A 44 -14.48 18.06 8.49
C SER A 44 -15.96 17.92 8.86
N ALA A 45 -16.49 16.70 8.96
CA ALA A 45 -17.90 16.46 9.21
C ALA A 45 -18.17 16.13 10.70
N LYS A 46 -18.76 17.06 11.44
CA LYS A 46 -19.11 16.88 12.88
C LYS A 46 -19.95 15.62 13.14
N ASN A 47 -20.82 15.24 12.21
CA ASN A 47 -21.65 14.03 12.33
C ASN A 47 -20.83 12.72 12.32
N LEU A 48 -19.61 12.75 11.78
CA LEU A 48 -18.68 11.62 11.73
C LEU A 48 -17.67 11.61 12.89
N GLN A 49 -17.61 12.65 13.72
CA GLN A 49 -16.72 12.73 14.89
C GLN A 49 -17.27 11.94 16.09
N ASN A 50 -17.62 10.68 15.84
CA ASN A 50 -18.13 9.73 16.83
C ASN A 50 -17.16 8.53 16.95
N ALA A 51 -17.41 7.61 17.88
CA ALA A 51 -16.53 6.47 18.11
C ALA A 51 -16.27 5.61 16.86
N PHE A 52 -17.28 5.46 16.00
CA PHE A 52 -17.12 4.74 14.74
C PHE A 52 -16.21 5.50 13.75
N GLY A 53 -16.43 6.79 13.57
CA GLY A 53 -15.58 7.60 12.68
C GLY A 53 -14.15 7.70 13.17
N TYR A 54 -13.89 7.84 14.48
CA TYR A 54 -12.51 7.79 15.00
C TYR A 54 -11.85 6.42 14.82
N SER A 55 -12.61 5.32 14.88
CA SER A 55 -12.10 3.98 14.53
C SER A 55 -11.71 3.91 13.05
N CYS A 56 -12.56 4.40 12.13
CA CYS A 56 -12.21 4.48 10.72
C CYS A 56 -10.99 5.38 10.47
N MET A 57 -10.86 6.47 11.21
CA MET A 57 -9.72 7.39 11.12
C MET A 57 -8.42 6.74 11.59
N SER A 58 -8.43 5.94 12.66
CA SER A 58 -7.22 5.26 13.14
C SER A 58 -6.74 4.20 12.14
N HIS A 59 -7.67 3.46 11.53
CA HIS A 59 -7.35 2.56 10.42
C HIS A 59 -6.75 3.31 9.23
N ALA A 60 -7.38 4.40 8.79
CA ALA A 60 -6.87 5.21 7.67
C ALA A 60 -5.48 5.80 7.95
N ILE A 61 -5.21 6.24 9.19
CA ILE A 61 -3.89 6.73 9.59
C ILE A 61 -2.85 5.59 9.62
N GLY A 62 -3.23 4.40 10.12
CA GLY A 62 -2.36 3.22 10.08
C GLY A 62 -1.99 2.84 8.65
N ASP A 63 -2.98 2.83 7.75
CA ASP A 63 -2.79 2.54 6.33
C ASP A 63 -1.87 3.57 5.67
N LEU A 64 -2.04 4.87 5.96
CA LEU A 64 -1.15 5.92 5.44
C LEU A 64 0.33 5.65 5.78
N GLY A 65 0.63 5.16 6.98
CA GLY A 65 2.00 4.82 7.37
C GLY A 65 2.61 3.74 6.47
N VAL A 66 1.88 2.64 6.24
CA VAL A 66 2.36 1.52 5.40
C VAL A 66 2.47 1.93 3.93
N LEU A 67 1.50 2.70 3.44
CA LEU A 67 1.47 3.13 2.04
C LEU A 67 2.59 4.13 1.72
N VAL A 68 2.97 5.01 2.66
CA VAL A 68 4.15 5.87 2.51
C VAL A 68 5.43 5.04 2.39
N ILE A 69 5.56 3.94 3.13
CA ILE A 69 6.70 3.02 2.99
C ILE A 69 6.71 2.41 1.59
N PHE A 70 5.59 1.89 1.09
CA PHE A 70 5.55 1.33 -0.28
C PHE A 70 5.81 2.38 -1.36
N ALA A 71 5.31 3.60 -1.20
CA ALA A 71 5.52 4.69 -2.15
C ALA A 71 6.97 5.19 -2.19
N THR A 72 7.76 4.97 -1.14
CA THR A 72 9.16 5.43 -1.05
C THR A 72 10.17 4.31 -1.23
N TRP A 73 9.98 3.17 -0.56
CA TRP A 73 10.91 2.04 -0.57
C TRP A 73 11.03 1.37 -1.95
N LEU A 74 9.91 1.16 -2.64
CA LEU A 74 9.90 0.54 -3.96
C LEU A 74 10.70 1.35 -4.99
N PRO A 75 10.42 2.65 -5.24
CA PRO A 75 11.20 3.41 -6.21
C PRO A 75 12.68 3.55 -5.81
N ILE A 76 13.00 3.60 -4.50
CA ILE A 76 14.40 3.58 -4.04
C ILE A 76 15.10 2.31 -4.51
N GLN A 77 14.50 1.13 -4.36
CA GLN A 77 15.05 -0.14 -4.84
C GLN A 77 15.22 -0.23 -6.36
N PHE A 78 14.50 0.59 -7.14
CA PHE A 78 14.69 0.64 -8.60
C PHE A 78 15.74 1.66 -9.05
N ILE A 79 16.04 2.66 -8.23
CA ILE A 79 16.98 3.73 -8.54
C ILE A 79 18.40 3.41 -8.05
N LEU A 80 18.54 2.74 -6.91
CA LEU A 80 19.80 2.33 -6.26
C LEU A 80 20.13 0.87 -6.55
#